data_AF-A0A395JPY7-F1
#
_entry.id   AF-A0A395JPY7-F1
#
_cell.length_a   1.000
_cell.length_b   1.000
_cell.length_c   1.000
_cell.angle_alpha   90.00
_cell.angle_beta   90.00
_cell.angle_gamma   90.00
#
_symmetry.space_group_name_H-M   'P 1'
#
loop_
_entity.id
_entity.type
_entity.pdbx_description
1 polymer ?
#
loop_
_entity_poly.entity_id
_entity_poly.type
_entity_poly.pdbx_seq_one_letter_code
_entity_poly.pdbx_strand_id
1 'polypeptide(L)'
;MHLFKRSYSVLFLALSLLWAGSAAAEKTILPETEGLWEYTGLITSSGESLPLTGVFLIKDGIFLQQGIFNGESFDDLGSMAHAGTCWAGGAGLVLKANQTLSMSPVDDEKLSSAGVTDHDLKATRKGDDLTLVFGAGTSTIQTFKRIGDGNDMRVYQLADGTLALSDGYFVLVTGSAQGAVTGYGKFDQAGDVLTLNVIRWSQSDGITTRNLKDVSLKAFFDGKSLNLPDGKTFSVIN
;
A
#
# COMPACT_ATOMS: atom_id res chain seq x y z
N MET A 1 48.88 -26.52 58.48
CA MET A 1 49.12 -26.57 57.02
C MET A 1 47.81 -26.17 56.33
N HIS A 2 47.83 -25.03 55.64
CA HIS A 2 46.84 -24.42 54.73
C HIS A 2 45.37 -24.25 55.22
N LEU A 3 44.92 -23.06 55.63
CA LEU A 3 44.48 -21.89 54.83
C LEU A 3 43.34 -22.22 53.85
N PHE A 4 42.12 -21.68 54.08
CA PHE A 4 41.58 -20.56 53.27
C PHE A 4 40.20 -20.09 53.78
N LYS A 5 40.16 -18.84 54.25
CA LYS A 5 38.96 -17.99 54.29
C LYS A 5 38.72 -17.46 52.86
N ARG A 6 37.49 -17.48 52.34
CA ARG A 6 37.09 -16.55 51.28
C ARG A 6 35.64 -16.07 51.46
N SER A 7 35.56 -14.80 51.84
CA SER A 7 34.43 -13.90 51.67
C SER A 7 34.09 -13.75 50.18
N TYR A 8 32.81 -13.63 49.84
CA TYR A 8 32.38 -12.97 48.60
C TYR A 8 31.36 -11.91 48.94
N SER A 9 31.84 -10.67 48.95
CA SER A 9 31.04 -9.46 48.83
C SER A 9 30.60 -9.30 47.37
N VAL A 10 29.33 -8.94 47.20
CA VAL A 10 28.72 -8.06 46.19
C VAL A 10 29.40 -7.95 44.82
N LEU A 11 28.66 -8.33 43.77
CA LEU A 11 28.69 -7.60 42.50
C LEU A 11 27.31 -7.65 41.82
N PHE A 12 26.44 -6.70 42.19
CA PHE A 12 25.37 -6.23 41.31
C PHE A 12 26.02 -5.23 40.35
N LEU A 13 26.16 -5.57 39.07
CA LEU A 13 26.54 -4.60 38.05
C LEU A 13 25.84 -4.90 36.71
N ALA A 14 24.93 -3.99 36.37
CA ALA A 14 24.53 -3.57 35.02
C ALA A 14 24.06 -4.64 34.02
N LEU A 15 22.77 -5.01 34.12
CA LEU A 15 22.01 -5.53 32.98
C LEU A 15 21.05 -4.45 32.48
N SER A 16 21.58 -3.38 31.89
CA SER A 16 20.79 -2.25 31.38
C SER A 16 21.40 -1.66 30.10
N LEU A 17 21.63 -2.51 29.09
CA LEU A 17 22.15 -2.08 27.78
C LEU A 17 21.37 -2.64 26.58
N LEU A 18 20.24 -3.32 26.77
CA LEU A 18 19.48 -3.95 25.67
C LEU A 18 18.30 -3.13 25.13
N TRP A 19 18.04 -1.92 25.64
CA TRP A 19 16.87 -1.12 25.24
C TRP A 19 17.16 0.04 24.27
N ALA A 20 18.43 0.33 23.96
CA ALA A 20 18.79 1.42 23.06
C ALA A 20 18.62 1.08 21.56
N GLY A 21 18.47 -0.20 21.20
CA GLY A 21 18.37 -0.65 19.81
C GLY A 21 16.99 -0.48 19.17
N SER A 22 15.91 -0.48 19.97
CA SER A 22 14.54 -0.47 19.45
C SER A 22 14.15 0.89 18.86
N ALA A 23 14.50 1.98 19.55
CA ALA A 23 14.14 3.33 19.10
C ALA A 23 14.95 3.81 17.89
N ALA A 24 16.18 3.30 17.71
CA ALA A 24 17.00 3.64 16.54
C ALA A 24 16.50 2.94 15.26
N ALA A 25 16.05 1.68 15.38
CA ALA A 25 15.47 0.94 14.26
C ALA A 25 14.07 1.49 13.84
N GLU A 26 13.27 1.95 14.80
CA GLU A 26 11.98 2.58 14.54
C GLU A 26 12.12 3.93 13.80
N LYS A 27 13.24 4.64 14.01
CA LYS A 27 13.48 5.96 13.39
C LYS A 27 13.95 5.89 11.93
N THR A 28 14.42 4.75 11.44
CA THR A 28 14.96 4.60 10.06
C THR A 28 14.00 3.92 9.10
N ILE A 29 13.06 3.12 9.59
CA ILE A 29 12.28 2.23 8.73
C ILE A 29 11.30 2.97 7.80
N LEU A 30 10.64 4.03 8.29
CA LEU A 30 9.66 4.76 7.46
C LEU A 30 10.34 5.48 6.28
N PRO A 31 11.40 6.29 6.48
CA PRO A 31 12.16 6.84 5.35
C PRO A 31 12.72 5.79 4.38
N GLU A 32 13.08 4.60 4.90
CA GLU A 32 13.55 3.51 4.06
C GLU A 32 12.42 2.91 3.20
N THR A 33 11.18 2.84 3.69
CA THR A 33 10.04 2.31 2.94
C THR A 33 9.39 3.32 2.00
N GLU A 34 9.71 4.61 2.10
CA GLU A 34 9.14 5.62 1.20
C GLU A 34 9.50 5.38 -0.26
N GLY A 35 8.53 5.59 -1.15
CA GLY A 35 8.66 5.50 -2.59
C GLY A 35 7.40 4.94 -3.26
N LEU A 36 7.45 4.88 -4.59
CA LEU A 36 6.49 4.15 -5.40
C LEU A 36 7.12 2.80 -5.81
N TRP A 37 6.42 1.74 -5.49
CA TRP A 37 6.89 0.36 -5.59
C TRP A 37 5.95 -0.46 -6.47
N GLU A 38 6.47 -1.16 -7.46
CA GLU A 38 5.73 -2.11 -8.30
C GLU A 38 5.85 -3.52 -7.73
N TYR A 39 4.77 -4.30 -7.76
CA TYR A 39 4.83 -5.70 -7.30
C TYR A 39 5.78 -6.55 -8.16
N THR A 40 6.59 -7.35 -7.47
CA THR A 40 7.37 -8.43 -8.07
C THR A 40 6.88 -9.82 -7.62
N GLY A 41 6.07 -9.88 -6.56
CA GLY A 41 5.47 -11.13 -6.11
C GLY A 41 4.65 -11.01 -4.83
N LEU A 42 3.71 -11.93 -4.67
CA LEU A 42 2.91 -12.12 -3.47
C LEU A 42 2.91 -13.61 -3.10
N ILE A 43 3.23 -13.91 -1.84
CA ILE A 43 3.17 -15.25 -1.27
C ILE A 43 2.17 -15.21 -0.12
N THR A 44 1.16 -16.07 -0.15
CA THR A 44 0.14 -16.16 0.90
C THR A 44 0.71 -16.73 2.20
N SER A 45 -0.08 -16.67 3.28
CA SER A 45 0.27 -17.32 4.55
C SER A 45 0.40 -18.85 4.45
N SER A 46 -0.20 -19.49 3.43
CA SER A 46 -0.02 -20.92 3.14
C SER A 46 1.24 -21.23 2.32
N GLY A 47 2.00 -20.20 1.93
CA GLY A 47 3.20 -20.34 1.08
C GLY A 47 2.90 -20.40 -0.42
N GLU A 48 1.65 -20.18 -0.83
CA GLU A 48 1.26 -20.16 -2.24
C GLU A 48 1.67 -18.84 -2.90
N SER A 49 2.30 -18.93 -4.07
CA SER A 49 2.62 -17.74 -4.87
C SER A 49 1.41 -17.35 -5.72
N LEU A 50 0.90 -16.14 -5.50
CA LEU A 50 -0.17 -15.56 -6.32
C LEU A 50 0.43 -14.45 -7.21
N PRO A 51 0.46 -14.63 -8.54
CA PRO A 51 1.00 -13.61 -9.42
C PRO A 51 0.03 -12.42 -9.46
N LEU A 52 0.56 -11.21 -9.31
CA LEU A 52 -0.23 -9.99 -9.42
C LEU A 52 0.55 -8.87 -10.10
N THR A 53 -0.19 -7.91 -10.67
CA THR A 53 0.34 -6.66 -11.22
C THR A 53 -0.29 -5.50 -10.44
N GLY A 54 0.53 -4.59 -9.93
CA GLY A 54 0.04 -3.53 -9.05
C GLY A 54 1.15 -2.61 -8.57
N VAL A 55 0.78 -1.68 -7.69
CA VAL A 55 1.72 -0.78 -7.00
C VAL A 55 1.39 -0.64 -5.52
N PHE A 56 2.41 -0.21 -4.79
CA PHE A 56 2.35 0.21 -3.40
C PHE A 56 3.10 1.54 -3.29
N LEU A 57 2.42 2.59 -2.85
CA LEU A 57 3.00 3.90 -2.57
C LEU A 57 3.06 4.08 -1.05
N ILE A 58 4.20 4.54 -0.55
CA ILE A 58 4.40 4.95 0.85
C ILE A 58 5.11 6.30 0.82
N LYS A 59 4.54 7.33 1.44
CA LYS A 59 5.20 8.63 1.55
C LYS A 59 4.46 9.54 2.53
N ASP A 60 5.19 10.30 3.33
CA ASP A 60 4.64 11.34 4.22
C ASP A 60 3.51 10.83 5.14
N GLY A 61 3.64 9.59 5.61
CA GLY A 61 2.65 8.96 6.50
C GLY A 61 1.36 8.50 5.81
N ILE A 62 1.34 8.47 4.48
CA ILE A 62 0.23 7.94 3.67
C ILE A 62 0.69 6.69 2.91
N PHE A 63 -0.22 5.75 2.72
CA PHE A 63 -0.03 4.66 1.77
C PHE A 63 -1.22 4.43 0.85
N LEU A 64 -0.94 4.01 -0.37
CA LEU A 64 -1.92 3.49 -1.33
C LEU A 64 -1.40 2.17 -1.89
N GLN A 65 -2.28 1.19 -2.04
CA GLN A 65 -1.99 -0.11 -2.61
C GLN A 65 -3.07 -0.41 -3.64
N GLN A 66 -2.67 -0.86 -4.81
CA GLN A 66 -3.59 -1.36 -5.83
C GLN A 66 -2.95 -2.57 -6.49
N GLY A 67 -3.74 -3.61 -6.73
CA GLY A 67 -3.28 -4.79 -7.45
C GLY A 67 -4.42 -5.54 -8.10
N ILE A 68 -4.15 -6.12 -9.28
CA ILE A 68 -5.02 -7.10 -9.94
C ILE A 68 -4.21 -8.38 -10.09
N PHE A 69 -4.82 -9.53 -9.79
CA PHE A 69 -4.17 -10.82 -10.02
C PHE A 69 -3.83 -11.01 -11.50
N ASN A 70 -2.90 -11.90 -11.79
CA ASN A 70 -2.52 -12.28 -13.16
C ASN A 70 -3.08 -13.66 -13.50
N GLY A 71 -3.53 -13.82 -14.75
CA GLY A 71 -4.09 -15.05 -15.26
C GLY A 71 -4.70 -14.86 -16.64
N GLU A 72 -5.22 -15.94 -17.21
CA GLU A 72 -6.08 -15.86 -18.39
C GLU A 72 -7.45 -15.27 -18.02
N SER A 73 -8.10 -14.65 -19.00
CA SER A 73 -9.28 -13.80 -18.84
C SER A 73 -9.07 -12.64 -17.86
N PHE A 74 -8.35 -11.61 -18.29
CA PHE A 74 -8.10 -10.41 -17.48
C PHE A 74 -9.38 -9.77 -16.89
N ASP A 75 -10.47 -9.82 -17.66
CA ASP A 75 -11.77 -9.27 -17.28
C ASP A 75 -12.41 -10.02 -16.10
N ASP A 76 -11.94 -11.24 -15.81
CA ASP A 76 -12.44 -12.11 -14.75
C ASP A 76 -11.59 -12.05 -13.47
N LEU A 77 -10.43 -11.39 -13.50
CA LEU A 77 -9.47 -11.42 -12.41
C LEU A 77 -9.89 -10.56 -11.21
N GLY A 78 -9.67 -11.08 -10.01
CA GLY A 78 -9.87 -10.32 -8.78
C GLY A 78 -8.86 -9.16 -8.64
N SER A 79 -9.25 -8.14 -7.91
CA SER A 79 -8.37 -7.03 -7.53
C SER A 79 -8.51 -6.66 -6.06
N MET A 80 -7.46 -6.07 -5.52
CA MET A 80 -7.36 -5.58 -4.15
C MET A 80 -6.84 -4.14 -4.17
N ALA A 81 -7.40 -3.30 -3.31
CA ALA A 81 -6.93 -1.93 -3.16
C ALA A 81 -7.10 -1.41 -1.74
N HIS A 82 -6.05 -0.82 -1.20
CA HIS A 82 -6.04 -0.23 0.13
C HIS A 82 -5.56 1.22 0.08
N ALA A 83 -6.10 2.05 0.96
CA ALA A 83 -5.59 3.41 1.16
C ALA A 83 -5.74 3.80 2.63
N GLY A 84 -4.78 4.57 3.14
CA GLY A 84 -4.83 5.06 4.51
C GLY A 84 -3.53 5.67 4.99
N THR A 85 -3.31 5.63 6.31
CA THR A 85 -2.13 6.19 6.95
C THR A 85 -1.13 5.12 7.34
N CYS A 86 0.14 5.50 7.43
CA CYS A 86 1.21 4.62 7.88
C CYS A 86 2.17 5.36 8.82
N TRP A 87 2.79 4.61 9.73
CA TRP A 87 3.82 5.13 10.62
C TRP A 87 4.78 4.01 11.02
N ALA A 88 5.96 4.38 11.51
CA ALA A 88 6.87 3.42 12.10
C ALA A 88 6.28 2.88 13.42
N GLY A 89 6.33 1.57 13.63
CA GLY A 89 5.86 0.95 14.85
C GLY A 89 5.83 -0.57 14.76
N GLY A 90 5.59 -1.23 15.91
CA GLY A 90 5.43 -2.69 15.96
C GLY A 90 6.66 -3.43 15.43
N ALA A 91 6.47 -4.26 14.40
CA ALA A 91 7.51 -5.03 13.71
C ALA A 91 8.29 -4.23 12.65
N GLY A 92 7.90 -2.98 12.40
CA GLY A 92 8.58 -2.05 11.49
C GLY A 92 7.65 -0.97 10.98
N LEU A 93 6.63 -1.36 10.20
CA LEU A 93 5.69 -0.45 9.57
C LEU A 93 4.27 -0.82 9.99
N VAL A 94 3.52 0.15 10.52
CA VAL A 94 2.10 0.00 10.80
C VAL A 94 1.31 0.71 9.71
N LEU A 95 0.30 0.03 9.17
CA LEU A 95 -0.68 0.59 8.24
C LEU A 95 -2.04 0.60 8.89
N LYS A 96 -2.77 1.70 8.70
CA LYS A 96 -4.20 1.79 8.98
C LYS A 96 -4.93 2.13 7.70
N ALA A 97 -5.54 1.14 7.08
CA ALA A 97 -6.34 1.34 5.89
C ALA A 97 -7.70 1.92 6.30
N ASN A 98 -8.10 3.02 5.68
CA ASN A 98 -9.48 3.53 5.77
C ASN A 98 -10.35 2.90 4.68
N GLN A 99 -9.74 2.50 3.56
CA GLN A 99 -10.37 1.74 2.49
C GLN A 99 -9.66 0.40 2.37
N THR A 100 -10.42 -0.69 2.48
CA THR A 100 -9.94 -2.06 2.25
C THR A 100 -10.87 -2.73 1.25
N LEU A 101 -10.59 -2.60 -0.05
CA LEU A 101 -11.50 -2.98 -1.13
C LEU A 101 -11.02 -4.26 -1.81
N SER A 102 -11.96 -5.17 -2.06
CA SER A 102 -11.78 -6.34 -2.92
C SER A 102 -12.86 -6.35 -3.98
N MET A 103 -12.47 -6.58 -5.24
CA MET A 103 -13.39 -6.66 -6.37
C MET A 103 -13.17 -7.97 -7.11
N SER A 104 -14.25 -8.70 -7.36
CA SER A 104 -14.22 -9.98 -8.07
C SER A 104 -15.27 -9.97 -9.18
N PRO A 105 -14.88 -9.91 -10.46
CA PRO A 105 -15.83 -9.93 -11.57
C PRO A 105 -16.66 -11.22 -11.66
N VAL A 106 -16.13 -12.34 -11.15
CA VAL A 106 -16.74 -13.68 -11.31
C VAL A 106 -17.53 -14.14 -10.09
N ASP A 107 -17.18 -13.71 -8.88
CA ASP A 107 -17.86 -14.17 -7.65
C ASP A 107 -19.25 -13.53 -7.46
N ASP A 108 -20.13 -14.14 -6.68
CA ASP A 108 -21.46 -13.56 -6.41
C ASP A 108 -21.36 -12.17 -5.73
N GLU A 109 -20.41 -12.01 -4.80
CA GLU A 109 -20.08 -10.72 -4.19
C GLU A 109 -19.04 -9.98 -5.05
N LYS A 110 -19.53 -9.11 -5.94
CA LYS A 110 -18.67 -8.40 -6.92
C LYS A 110 -17.72 -7.37 -6.31
N LEU A 111 -18.09 -6.82 -5.16
CA LEU A 111 -17.38 -5.80 -4.44
C LEU A 111 -17.60 -6.02 -2.94
N SER A 112 -16.51 -6.13 -2.19
CA SER A 112 -16.52 -6.14 -0.75
C SER A 112 -15.59 -5.08 -0.18
N SER A 113 -15.95 -4.58 1.00
CA SER A 113 -15.13 -3.67 1.77
C SER A 113 -14.99 -4.18 3.19
N ALA A 114 -13.76 -4.44 3.63
CA ALA A 114 -13.50 -4.78 5.03
C ALA A 114 -13.51 -3.52 5.94
N GLY A 115 -13.75 -2.33 5.38
CA GLY A 115 -13.72 -1.07 6.10
C GLY A 115 -12.33 -0.74 6.63
N VAL A 116 -12.28 -0.25 7.87
CA VAL A 116 -11.03 0.12 8.53
C VAL A 116 -10.28 -1.14 8.98
N THR A 117 -9.04 -1.28 8.54
CA THR A 117 -8.17 -2.40 8.93
C THR A 117 -6.81 -1.89 9.41
N ASP A 118 -6.24 -2.59 10.39
CA ASP A 118 -4.91 -2.31 10.92
C ASP A 118 -3.96 -3.46 10.54
N HIS A 119 -2.75 -3.12 10.10
CA HIS A 119 -1.71 -4.09 9.75
C HIS A 119 -0.39 -3.71 10.39
N ASP A 120 0.22 -4.67 11.10
CA ASP A 120 1.61 -4.58 11.55
C ASP A 120 2.49 -5.40 10.60
N LEU A 121 3.50 -4.74 10.02
CA LEU A 121 4.35 -5.27 8.97
C LEU A 121 5.82 -5.24 9.39
N LYS A 122 6.51 -6.33 9.11
CA LYS A 122 7.97 -6.28 8.99
C LYS A 122 8.32 -5.75 7.60
N ALA A 123 9.05 -4.64 7.55
CA ALA A 123 9.59 -4.10 6.31
C ALA A 123 11.10 -4.39 6.21
N THR A 124 11.58 -4.71 5.02
CA THR A 124 13.01 -4.87 4.74
C THR A 124 13.32 -4.32 3.36
N ARG A 125 14.27 -3.40 3.28
CA ARG A 125 14.74 -2.81 2.03
C ARG A 125 16.17 -3.21 1.72
N LYS A 126 16.44 -3.48 0.44
CA LYS A 126 17.78 -3.67 -0.10
C LYS A 126 17.90 -2.92 -1.43
N GLY A 127 18.48 -1.72 -1.39
CA GLY A 127 18.55 -0.86 -2.57
C GLY A 127 17.16 -0.49 -3.09
N ASP A 128 16.82 -0.96 -4.28
CA ASP A 128 15.52 -0.72 -4.92
C ASP A 128 14.52 -1.87 -4.71
N ASP A 129 14.85 -2.86 -3.89
CA ASP A 129 13.96 -3.97 -3.58
C ASP A 129 13.35 -3.77 -2.19
N LEU A 130 12.03 -3.93 -2.07
CA LEU A 130 11.28 -3.85 -0.81
C LEU A 130 10.55 -5.17 -0.57
N THR A 131 10.63 -5.67 0.66
CA THR A 131 9.82 -6.79 1.14
C THR A 131 8.99 -6.35 2.33
N LEU A 132 7.68 -6.59 2.27
CA LEU A 132 6.73 -6.39 3.35
C LEU A 132 6.19 -7.75 3.78
N VAL A 133 6.28 -8.07 5.07
CA VAL A 133 5.72 -9.31 5.63
C VAL A 133 4.62 -8.96 6.64
N PHE A 134 3.40 -9.37 6.32
CA PHE A 134 2.20 -9.08 7.09
C PHE A 134 2.11 -9.93 8.36
N GLY A 135 1.32 -9.44 9.33
CA GLY A 135 1.06 -10.14 10.59
C GLY A 135 2.31 -10.23 11.46
N ALA A 136 3.06 -9.14 11.58
CA ALA A 136 4.31 -9.07 12.33
C ALA A 136 5.38 -10.11 11.90
N GLY A 137 5.36 -10.53 10.63
CA GLY A 137 6.38 -11.42 10.06
C GLY A 137 5.98 -12.88 9.89
N THR A 138 4.72 -13.26 10.14
CA THR A 138 4.28 -14.68 10.11
C THR A 138 3.22 -14.99 9.05
N SER A 139 2.88 -14.03 8.18
CA SER A 139 1.79 -14.17 7.20
C SER A 139 2.28 -13.84 5.79
N THR A 140 1.39 -13.27 4.97
CA THR A 140 1.63 -12.89 3.57
C THR A 140 2.92 -12.11 3.38
N ILE A 141 3.71 -12.50 2.38
CA ILE A 141 4.92 -11.80 1.94
C ILE A 141 4.60 -11.08 0.63
N GLN A 142 4.86 -9.79 0.58
CA GLN A 142 4.77 -8.98 -0.63
C GLN A 142 6.15 -8.43 -0.96
N THR A 143 6.55 -8.57 -2.21
CA THR A 143 7.86 -8.10 -2.71
C THR A 143 7.64 -7.11 -3.83
N PHE A 144 8.52 -6.12 -3.88
CA PHE A 144 8.39 -4.99 -4.78
C PHE A 144 9.73 -4.50 -5.33
N LYS A 145 9.65 -3.84 -6.49
CA LYS A 145 10.73 -3.06 -7.09
C LYS A 145 10.37 -1.58 -7.09
N ARG A 146 11.32 -0.71 -6.74
CA ARG A 146 11.12 0.74 -6.81
C ARG A 146 10.99 1.19 -8.26
N ILE A 147 9.97 2.00 -8.54
CA ILE A 147 9.72 2.61 -9.86
C ILE A 147 9.61 4.15 -9.80
N GLY A 148 9.58 4.72 -8.59
CA GLY A 148 9.58 6.16 -8.33
C GLY A 148 10.08 6.43 -6.91
N ASP A 149 10.71 7.57 -6.69
CA ASP A 149 11.25 7.92 -5.37
C ASP A 149 10.23 8.61 -4.45
N GLY A 150 9.09 9.05 -4.99
CA GLY A 150 8.04 9.71 -4.22
C GLY A 150 8.31 11.19 -3.90
N ASN A 151 9.35 11.80 -4.47
CA ASN A 151 9.79 13.15 -4.08
C ASN A 151 8.88 14.26 -4.63
N ASP A 152 8.22 14.04 -5.77
CA ASP A 152 7.25 14.97 -6.37
C ASP A 152 5.80 14.58 -6.04
N MET A 153 5.61 13.70 -5.05
CA MET A 153 4.31 13.16 -4.73
C MET A 153 3.32 14.26 -4.32
N ARG A 154 2.15 14.23 -4.96
CA ARG A 154 0.97 15.01 -4.61
C ARG A 154 -0.15 14.05 -4.23
N VAL A 155 -0.55 14.09 -2.97
CA VAL A 155 -1.66 13.30 -2.43
C VAL A 155 -2.88 14.18 -2.24
N TYR A 156 -4.00 13.72 -2.76
CA TYR A 156 -5.30 14.35 -2.61
C TYR A 156 -6.21 13.36 -1.89
N GLN A 157 -6.59 13.70 -0.66
CA GLN A 157 -7.59 12.93 0.08
C GLN A 157 -8.96 13.20 -0.55
N LEU A 158 -9.66 12.15 -0.92
CA LEU A 158 -11.00 12.19 -1.47
C LEU A 158 -11.99 11.82 -0.37
N ALA A 159 -13.26 12.19 -0.51
CA ALA A 159 -14.30 11.88 0.47
C ALA A 159 -14.32 10.38 0.86
N ASP A 160 -14.14 9.50 -0.14
CA ASP A 160 -14.13 8.05 0.04
C ASP A 160 -12.86 7.40 -0.51
N GLY A 161 -11.70 8.08 -0.44
CA GLY A 161 -10.48 7.51 -1.02
C GLY A 161 -9.28 8.44 -1.08
N THR A 162 -8.35 8.12 -1.96
CA THR A 162 -7.13 8.89 -2.16
C THR A 162 -6.70 8.81 -3.63
N LEU A 163 -6.28 9.96 -4.18
CA LEU A 163 -5.54 10.06 -5.42
C LEU A 163 -4.11 10.48 -5.10
N ALA A 164 -3.12 9.74 -5.60
CA ALA A 164 -1.72 10.13 -5.56
C ALA A 164 -1.19 10.31 -7.00
N LEU A 165 -0.42 11.38 -7.22
CA LEU A 165 0.33 11.64 -8.44
C LEU A 165 1.82 11.77 -8.08
N SER A 166 2.69 10.89 -8.59
CA SER A 166 4.11 10.85 -8.24
C SER A 166 4.92 10.22 -9.37
N ASP A 167 6.09 10.76 -9.71
CA ASP A 167 7.05 10.19 -10.66
C ASP A 167 6.43 9.88 -12.05
N GLY A 168 5.48 10.71 -12.47
CA GLY A 168 4.68 10.50 -13.69
C GLY A 168 3.69 9.32 -13.61
N TYR A 169 3.47 8.75 -12.43
CA TYR A 169 2.45 7.74 -12.14
C TYR A 169 1.27 8.31 -11.35
N PHE A 170 0.08 7.77 -11.61
CA PHE A 170 -1.07 7.96 -10.75
C PHE A 170 -1.40 6.67 -10.01
N VAL A 171 -1.92 6.81 -8.79
CA VAL A 171 -2.56 5.74 -8.02
C VAL A 171 -3.88 6.29 -7.50
N LEU A 172 -4.98 5.65 -7.86
CA LEU A 172 -6.32 6.00 -7.40
C LEU A 172 -6.90 4.81 -6.63
N VAL A 173 -7.36 5.07 -5.42
CA VAL A 173 -8.14 4.10 -4.62
C VAL A 173 -9.30 4.86 -4.03
N THR A 174 -10.51 4.62 -4.52
CA THR A 174 -11.71 5.30 -4.02
C THR A 174 -12.90 4.39 -4.01
N GLY A 175 -13.76 4.52 -3.01
CA GLY A 175 -15.04 3.84 -2.92
C GLY A 175 -15.32 3.18 -1.59
N SER A 176 -16.45 2.49 -1.58
CA SER A 176 -17.02 1.75 -0.46
C SER A 176 -17.64 0.44 -0.97
N ALA A 177 -18.41 -0.27 -0.14
CA ALA A 177 -19.17 -1.43 -0.58
C ALA A 177 -20.28 -1.11 -1.61
N GLN A 178 -20.63 0.17 -1.81
CA GLN A 178 -21.67 0.58 -2.76
C GLN A 178 -21.12 0.86 -4.16
N GLY A 179 -19.81 1.00 -4.29
CA GLY A 179 -19.16 1.30 -5.55
C GLY A 179 -17.71 1.72 -5.33
N ALA A 180 -16.85 1.33 -6.25
CA ALA A 180 -15.41 1.56 -6.13
C ALA A 180 -14.76 1.80 -7.49
N VAL A 181 -13.68 2.57 -7.46
CA VAL A 181 -12.76 2.77 -8.58
C VAL A 181 -11.34 2.69 -8.04
N THR A 182 -10.54 1.82 -8.62
CA THR A 182 -9.14 1.65 -8.27
C THR A 182 -8.32 1.53 -9.54
N GLY A 183 -7.11 2.07 -9.54
CA GLY A 183 -6.22 1.88 -10.66
C GLY A 183 -4.90 2.60 -10.52
N TYR A 184 -3.97 2.22 -11.37
CA TYR A 184 -2.69 2.89 -11.50
C TYR A 184 -2.20 2.85 -12.94
N GLY A 185 -1.28 3.75 -13.23
CA GLY A 185 -0.65 3.86 -14.52
C GLY A 185 0.16 5.13 -14.63
N LYS A 186 0.45 5.55 -15.86
CA LYS A 186 1.11 6.82 -16.13
C LYS A 186 0.10 7.95 -16.25
N PHE A 187 0.49 9.18 -15.93
CA PHE A 187 -0.34 10.35 -16.17
C PHE A 187 0.39 11.48 -16.87
N ASP A 188 -0.37 12.25 -17.63
CA ASP A 188 0.02 13.55 -18.16
C ASP A 188 -1.03 14.58 -17.74
N GLN A 189 -0.60 15.77 -17.31
CA GLN A 189 -1.49 16.83 -16.87
C GLN A 189 -1.32 18.09 -17.73
N ALA A 190 -2.42 18.59 -18.29
CA ALA A 190 -2.46 19.84 -19.05
C ALA A 190 -3.61 20.73 -18.53
N GLY A 191 -3.26 21.69 -17.67
CA GLY A 191 -4.25 22.43 -16.88
C GLY A 191 -5.04 21.48 -15.99
N ASP A 192 -6.37 21.55 -16.08
CA ASP A 192 -7.28 20.71 -15.31
C ASP A 192 -7.56 19.36 -16.01
N VAL A 193 -6.96 19.07 -17.16
CA VAL A 193 -7.14 17.79 -17.85
C VAL A 193 -6.03 16.82 -17.45
N LEU A 194 -6.44 15.66 -16.95
CA LEU A 194 -5.56 14.56 -16.56
C LEU A 194 -5.75 13.39 -17.53
N THR A 195 -4.73 13.09 -18.32
CA THR A 195 -4.71 11.90 -19.17
C THR A 195 -4.11 10.76 -18.37
N LEU A 196 -4.90 9.72 -18.10
CA LEU A 196 -4.54 8.54 -17.33
C LEU A 196 -4.28 7.38 -18.30
N ASN A 197 -3.02 7.05 -18.51
CA ASN A 197 -2.59 5.88 -19.27
C ASN A 197 -2.54 4.68 -18.32
N VAL A 198 -3.67 3.98 -18.23
CA VAL A 198 -3.95 2.90 -17.28
C VAL A 198 -3.08 1.69 -17.59
N ILE A 199 -2.35 1.21 -16.58
CA ILE A 199 -1.72 -0.11 -16.60
C ILE A 199 -2.70 -1.14 -16.06
N ARG A 200 -3.30 -0.87 -14.89
CA ARG A 200 -4.39 -1.67 -14.32
C ARG A 200 -5.46 -0.77 -13.74
N TRP A 201 -6.71 -1.17 -13.95
CA TRP A 201 -7.88 -0.48 -13.44
C TRP A 201 -8.95 -1.51 -13.13
N SER A 202 -9.62 -1.33 -12.00
CA SER A 202 -10.79 -2.10 -11.62
C SER A 202 -11.83 -1.15 -11.05
N GLN A 203 -13.08 -1.31 -11.49
CA GLN A 203 -14.18 -0.51 -10.97
C GLN A 203 -15.43 -1.36 -10.81
N SER A 204 -16.25 -0.96 -9.85
CA SER A 204 -17.52 -1.59 -9.54
C SER A 204 -18.57 -0.55 -9.18
N ASP A 205 -19.83 -0.83 -9.51
CA ASP A 205 -21.02 -0.12 -9.02
C ASP A 205 -21.76 -0.90 -7.91
N GLY A 206 -21.10 -1.89 -7.32
CA GLY A 206 -21.67 -2.80 -6.32
C GLY A 206 -22.46 -3.97 -6.93
N ILE A 207 -22.84 -3.89 -8.21
CA ILE A 207 -23.62 -4.93 -8.90
C ILE A 207 -22.77 -5.62 -9.97
N THR A 208 -21.93 -4.85 -10.65
CA THR A 208 -21.03 -5.30 -11.69
C THR A 208 -19.62 -4.83 -11.37
N THR A 209 -18.63 -5.61 -11.78
CA THR A 209 -17.21 -5.26 -11.68
C THR A 209 -16.60 -5.41 -13.06
N ARG A 210 -15.76 -4.46 -13.46
CA ARG A 210 -14.99 -4.53 -14.71
C ARG A 210 -13.54 -4.17 -14.46
N ASN A 211 -12.66 -4.91 -15.11
CA ASN A 211 -11.24 -4.58 -15.19
C ASN A 211 -10.93 -3.93 -16.54
N LEU A 212 -9.98 -3.00 -16.56
CA LEU A 212 -9.42 -2.41 -17.77
C LEU A 212 -7.88 -2.42 -17.66
N LYS A 213 -7.20 -2.59 -18.79
CA LYS A 213 -5.74 -2.48 -18.91
C LYS A 213 -5.37 -1.85 -20.25
N ASP A 214 -4.24 -1.16 -20.28
CA ASP A 214 -3.66 -0.58 -21.49
C ASP A 214 -4.63 0.37 -22.22
N VAL A 215 -5.43 1.11 -21.44
CA VAL A 215 -6.38 2.12 -21.93
C VAL A 215 -5.96 3.52 -21.52
N SER A 216 -6.39 4.52 -22.29
CA SER A 216 -6.20 5.93 -21.95
C SER A 216 -7.54 6.56 -21.57
N LEU A 217 -7.62 7.13 -20.36
CA LEU A 217 -8.80 7.81 -19.85
C LEU A 217 -8.50 9.31 -19.72
N LYS A 218 -9.46 10.16 -20.09
CA LYS A 218 -9.36 11.61 -19.86
C LYS A 218 -10.24 12.01 -18.69
N ALA A 219 -9.62 12.31 -17.57
CA ALA A 219 -10.28 12.86 -16.40
C ALA A 219 -10.13 14.39 -16.35
N PHE A 220 -11.01 15.04 -15.61
CA PHE A 220 -10.89 16.45 -15.26
C PHE A 220 -10.62 16.59 -13.76
N PHE A 221 -9.57 17.31 -13.39
CA PHE A 221 -9.13 17.50 -12.02
C PHE A 221 -8.66 18.94 -11.79
N ASP A 222 -9.46 19.70 -11.05
CA ASP A 222 -9.25 21.12 -10.72
C ASP A 222 -8.58 21.33 -9.34
N GLY A 223 -8.10 20.24 -8.73
CA GLY A 223 -7.57 20.24 -7.36
C GLY A 223 -8.64 20.18 -6.26
N LYS A 224 -9.93 20.23 -6.61
CA LYS A 224 -11.07 20.13 -5.68
C LYS A 224 -11.98 18.94 -5.98
N SER A 225 -12.06 18.55 -7.25
CA SER A 225 -12.89 17.45 -7.72
C SER A 225 -12.21 16.69 -8.84
N LEU A 226 -12.24 15.36 -8.77
CA LEU A 226 -11.84 14.47 -9.84
C LEU A 226 -13.09 13.96 -10.56
N ASN A 227 -13.20 14.21 -11.86
CA ASN A 227 -14.30 13.77 -12.70
C ASN A 227 -13.78 12.77 -13.73
N LEU A 228 -14.33 11.56 -13.71
CA LEU A 228 -13.96 10.48 -14.63
C LEU A 228 -14.81 10.50 -15.90
N PRO A 229 -14.35 9.89 -17.02
CA PRO A 229 -15.11 9.83 -18.26
C PRO A 229 -16.50 9.18 -18.16
N ASP A 230 -16.70 8.31 -17.17
CA ASP A 230 -17.96 7.61 -16.95
C ASP A 230 -18.95 8.39 -16.06
N GLY A 231 -18.65 9.67 -15.78
CA GLY A 231 -19.50 10.58 -15.02
C GLY A 231 -19.35 10.48 -13.51
N LYS A 232 -18.47 9.61 -12.99
CA LYS A 232 -18.17 9.58 -11.56
C LYS A 232 -17.38 10.82 -11.15
N THR A 233 -17.77 11.39 -10.01
CA THR A 233 -17.10 12.56 -9.43
C THR A 233 -16.68 12.26 -7.99
N PHE A 234 -15.44 12.61 -7.65
CA PHE A 234 -14.89 12.46 -6.30
C PHE A 234 -14.43 13.82 -5.80
N SER A 235 -14.95 14.24 -4.64
CA SER A 235 -14.56 15.51 -4.02
C SER A 235 -13.30 15.34 -3.18
N VAL A 236 -12.38 16.29 -3.27
CA VAL A 236 -11.21 16.40 -2.39
C VAL A 236 -11.67 16.93 -1.04
N ILE A 237 -11.26 16.28 0.04
CA ILE A 237 -11.49 16.73 1.42
C ILE A 237 -10.19 17.34 1.96
N ASN A 238 -10.29 18.58 2.44
CA ASN A 238 -9.19 19.31 3.09
C ASN A 238 -9.36 19.27 4.60
#